data_AF-A0A832EW51-F1
#
_entry.id   AF-A0A832EW51-F1
#
_cell.length_a   1.000
_cell.length_b   1.000
_cell.length_c   1.000
_cell.angle_alpha   90.00
_cell.angle_beta   90.00
_cell.angle_gamma   90.00
#
_symmetry.space_group_name_H-M   'P 1'
#
loop_
_entity.id
_entity.type
_entity.pdbx_description
1 polymer ?
#
loop_
_entity_poly.entity_id
_entity_poly.type
_entity_poly.pdbx_seq_one_letter_code
_entity_poly.pdbx_strand_id
1 'polypeptide(L)'
;MIRNSRTQDPKTCAFIQDQIAAYREGWLSPEASRAVSEHLAACPVCSAHLRMDEALVSHLDQLAPVQAPVAEWSAVVARHRVKLHVHPYGRVPWLAWAGAAAILVLAALLVPQALFFHPAGPHPISRASNGPAPMVRVAQITGLSAQAAHALASASSVGDDPNRAILLGYTALQEHQP
;
A
#
# COMPACT_ATOMS: atom_id res chain seq x y z
N MET A 1 16.21 -10.24 4.74
CA MET A 1 15.94 -10.65 3.34
C MET A 1 14.53 -10.20 2.97
N ILE A 2 14.39 -9.14 2.17
CA ILE A 2 13.10 -8.56 1.79
C ILE A 2 12.73 -9.14 0.42
N ARG A 3 11.70 -10.00 0.34
CA ARG A 3 11.16 -10.47 -0.95
C ARG A 3 10.47 -9.29 -1.64
N ASN A 4 10.98 -8.89 -2.79
CA ASN A 4 10.40 -7.87 -3.68
C ASN A 4 9.04 -8.39 -4.19
N SER A 5 7.94 -7.72 -3.84
CA SER A 5 6.55 -8.05 -4.21
C SER A 5 6.14 -7.61 -5.62
N ARG A 6 7.09 -7.26 -6.50
CA ARG A 6 6.78 -6.96 -7.90
C ARG A 6 6.77 -8.28 -8.67
N THR A 7 5.58 -8.67 -9.13
CA THR A 7 5.24 -9.86 -9.93
C THR A 7 5.32 -11.20 -9.18
N GLN A 8 4.45 -11.41 -8.18
CA GLN A 8 4.11 -12.79 -7.81
C GLN A 8 3.34 -13.40 -8.98
N ASP A 9 4.02 -14.21 -9.78
CA ASP A 9 3.36 -15.05 -10.76
C ASP A 9 2.37 -15.95 -10.00
N PRO A 10 1.06 -15.89 -10.34
CA PRO A 10 0.02 -16.65 -9.64
C PRO A 10 0.25 -18.17 -9.69
N LYS A 11 1.25 -18.62 -10.44
CA LYS A 11 1.64 -20.03 -10.59
C LYS A 11 2.75 -20.48 -9.64
N THR A 12 3.33 -19.59 -8.83
CA THR A 12 4.39 -20.00 -7.89
C THR A 12 3.82 -20.73 -6.68
N CYS A 13 4.51 -21.77 -6.21
CA CYS A 13 4.07 -22.52 -5.02
C CYS A 13 3.92 -21.63 -3.79
N ALA A 14 4.79 -20.62 -3.62
CA ALA A 14 4.72 -19.70 -2.48
C ALA A 14 3.42 -18.90 -2.49
N PHE A 15 3.05 -18.35 -3.65
CA PHE A 15 1.77 -17.63 -3.80
C PHE A 15 0.58 -18.55 -3.53
N ILE A 16 0.60 -19.77 -4.06
CA ILE A 16 -0.50 -20.72 -3.84
C ILE A 16 -0.61 -21.12 -2.37
N GLN A 17 0.51 -21.33 -1.68
CA GLN A 17 0.51 -21.65 -0.25
C GLN A 17 -0.15 -20.55 0.60
N ASP A 18 0.10 -19.27 0.27
CA ASP A 18 -0.53 -18.13 0.96
C ASP A 18 -2.06 -18.07 0.68
N GLN A 19 -2.50 -18.62 -0.46
CA GLN A 19 -3.91 -18.59 -0.90
C GLN A 19 -4.73 -19.81 -0.47
N ILE A 20 -4.12 -20.87 0.10
CA ILE A 20 -4.81 -22.12 0.47
C ILE A 20 -5.97 -21.88 1.45
N ALA A 21 -5.77 -21.08 2.48
CA ALA A 21 -6.83 -20.79 3.46
C ALA A 21 -8.01 -20.08 2.79
N ALA A 22 -7.75 -19.04 2.00
CA ALA A 22 -8.80 -18.32 1.27
C ALA A 22 -9.52 -19.20 0.23
N TYR A 23 -8.80 -20.14 -0.40
CA TYR A 23 -9.38 -21.12 -1.31
C TYR A 23 -10.35 -22.07 -0.58
N ARG A 24 -9.92 -22.65 0.54
CA ARG A 24 -10.74 -23.54 1.38
C ARG A 24 -12.00 -22.86 1.90
N GLU A 25 -11.90 -21.62 2.37
CA GLU A 25 -13.03 -20.83 2.87
C GLU A 25 -13.93 -20.27 1.75
N GLY A 26 -13.58 -20.48 0.47
CA GLY A 26 -14.34 -19.96 -0.66
C GLY A 26 -14.30 -18.43 -0.80
N TRP A 27 -13.27 -17.77 -0.26
CA TRP A 27 -13.10 -16.31 -0.30
C TRP A 27 -12.43 -15.80 -1.58
N LEU A 28 -11.92 -16.70 -2.41
CA LEU A 28 -11.33 -16.34 -3.69
C LEU A 28 -12.38 -16.04 -4.76
N SER A 29 -12.06 -15.13 -5.68
CA SER A 29 -12.86 -14.93 -6.89
C SER A 29 -12.88 -16.23 -7.73
N PRO A 30 -13.90 -16.44 -8.60
CA PRO A 30 -13.98 -17.65 -9.42
C PRO A 30 -12.72 -17.89 -10.29
N GLU A 31 -12.13 -16.82 -10.82
CA GLU A 31 -10.91 -16.89 -11.61
C GLU A 31 -9.69 -17.32 -10.77
N ALA A 32 -9.52 -16.72 -9.59
CA ALA A 32 -8.43 -17.08 -8.67
C ALA A 32 -8.59 -18.51 -8.12
N SER A 33 -9.82 -18.91 -7.80
CA SER A 33 -10.14 -20.27 -7.37
C SER A 33 -9.80 -21.30 -8.45
N ARG A 34 -10.12 -21.02 -9.72
CA ARG A 34 -9.71 -21.87 -10.85
C ARG A 34 -8.19 -21.98 -10.97
N ALA A 35 -7.46 -20.87 -10.89
CA ALA A 35 -6.00 -20.87 -10.97
C ALA A 35 -5.35 -21.69 -9.85
N VAL A 36 -5.87 -21.57 -8.62
CA VAL A 36 -5.41 -22.36 -7.46
C VAL A 36 -5.73 -23.84 -7.67
N SER A 37 -6.95 -24.18 -8.10
CA SER A 37 -7.37 -25.55 -8.39
C SER A 37 -6.49 -26.22 -9.46
N GLU A 38 -6.21 -25.51 -10.56
CA GLU A 38 -5.30 -25.97 -11.62
C GLU A 38 -3.89 -26.25 -11.09
N HIS A 39 -3.35 -25.37 -10.24
CA HIS A 39 -2.05 -25.58 -9.64
C HIS A 39 -2.05 -26.77 -8.66
N LEU A 40 -3.07 -26.90 -7.81
CA LEU A 40 -3.20 -28.01 -6.87
C LEU A 40 -3.30 -29.36 -7.58
N ALA A 41 -3.93 -29.41 -8.75
CA ALA A 41 -3.97 -30.61 -9.60
C ALA A 41 -2.59 -30.97 -10.18
N ALA A 42 -1.75 -29.97 -10.47
CA ALA A 42 -0.43 -30.16 -11.07
C ALA A 42 0.71 -30.33 -10.04
N CYS A 43 0.55 -29.82 -8.81
CA CYS A 43 1.61 -29.73 -7.82
C CYS A 43 1.31 -30.58 -6.57
N PRO A 44 1.97 -31.76 -6.41
CA PRO A 44 1.71 -32.65 -5.28
C PRO A 44 2.11 -32.05 -3.92
N VAL A 45 3.07 -31.13 -3.90
CA VAL A 45 3.51 -30.43 -2.68
C VAL A 45 2.42 -29.50 -2.16
N CYS A 46 1.84 -28.66 -3.03
CA CYS A 46 0.76 -27.76 -2.67
C CYS A 46 -0.53 -28.54 -2.31
N SER A 47 -0.81 -29.65 -3.01
CA SER A 47 -1.90 -30.56 -2.68
C SER A 47 -1.74 -31.20 -1.30
N ALA A 48 -0.52 -31.58 -0.91
CA ALA A 48 -0.24 -32.07 0.44
C ALA A 48 -0.46 -31.00 1.51
N HIS A 49 -0.04 -29.76 1.25
CA HIS A 49 -0.31 -28.62 2.13
C HIS A 49 -1.80 -28.39 2.34
N LEU A 50 -2.62 -28.43 1.28
CA LEU A 50 -4.07 -28.30 1.39
C LEU A 50 -4.65 -29.40 2.30
N ARG A 51 -4.26 -30.66 2.11
CA ARG A 51 -4.72 -31.77 2.98
C ARG A 51 -4.31 -31.60 4.45
N MET A 52 -3.10 -31.09 4.70
CA MET A 52 -2.64 -30.81 6.07
C MET A 52 -3.47 -29.71 6.74
N ASP A 53 -3.78 -28.67 5.99
CA ASP A 53 -4.60 -27.54 6.44
C ASP A 53 -6.06 -27.95 6.68
N GLU A 54 -6.64 -28.77 5.79
CA GLU A 54 -7.96 -29.40 5.99
C GLU A 54 -7.99 -30.32 7.22
N ALA A 55 -6.96 -31.14 7.42
CA ALA A 55 -6.86 -32.00 8.59
C ALA A 55 -6.75 -31.20 9.89
N LEU A 56 -5.98 -30.10 9.88
CA LEU A 56 -5.87 -29.21 11.04
C LEU A 56 -7.23 -28.60 11.39
N VAL A 57 -7.97 -28.06 10.42
CA VAL A 57 -9.30 -27.50 10.67
C VAL A 57 -10.28 -28.56 11.15
N SER A 58 -10.28 -29.74 10.54
CA SER A 58 -11.11 -30.86 11.00
C SER A 58 -10.82 -31.25 12.46
N HIS A 59 -9.56 -31.18 12.89
CA HIS A 59 -9.20 -31.40 14.29
C HIS A 59 -9.66 -30.26 15.21
N LEU A 60 -9.60 -29.01 14.75
CA LEU A 60 -10.09 -27.86 15.52
C LEU A 60 -11.61 -27.91 15.69
N ASP A 61 -12.36 -28.35 14.67
CA ASP A 61 -13.82 -28.49 14.72
C ASP A 61 -14.28 -29.58 15.70
N GLN A 62 -13.41 -30.54 16.01
CA GLN A 62 -13.69 -31.59 17.00
C GLN A 62 -13.46 -31.11 18.45
N LEU A 63 -12.81 -29.96 18.65
CA LEU A 63 -12.63 -29.41 19.98
C LEU A 63 -13.98 -28.96 20.54
N ALA A 64 -14.22 -29.28 21.82
CA ALA A 64 -15.43 -28.81 22.50
C ALA A 64 -15.48 -27.28 22.44
N PRO A 65 -16.65 -26.69 22.11
CA PRO A 65 -16.78 -25.24 22.05
C PRO A 65 -16.42 -24.65 23.40
N VAL A 66 -15.40 -23.79 23.41
CA VAL A 66 -15.01 -23.04 24.60
C VAL A 66 -16.11 -22.02 24.86
N GLN A 67 -16.80 -22.14 25.98
CA GLN A 67 -17.70 -21.08 26.42
C GLN A 67 -16.88 -19.82 26.61
N ALA A 68 -17.13 -18.81 25.77
CA ALA A 68 -16.56 -17.50 25.98
C ALA A 68 -16.97 -17.04 27.39
N PRO A 69 -16.02 -16.59 28.23
CA PRO A 69 -16.40 -15.98 29.50
C PRO A 69 -17.38 -14.86 29.19
N VAL A 70 -18.36 -14.65 30.08
CA VAL A 70 -19.28 -13.51 30.00
C VAL A 70 -18.47 -12.25 30.28
N ALA A 71 -17.68 -11.84 29.29
CA ALA A 71 -16.96 -10.60 29.31
C ALA A 71 -18.02 -9.53 29.14
N GLU A 72 -18.21 -8.69 30.15
CA GLU A 72 -18.94 -7.47 29.94
C GLU A 72 -18.22 -6.71 28.82
N TRP A 73 -18.89 -6.52 27.69
CA TRP A 73 -18.32 -5.81 26.54
C TRP A 73 -17.76 -4.43 26.95
N SER A 74 -18.34 -3.82 27.99
CA SER A 74 -17.84 -2.62 28.67
C SER A 74 -16.40 -2.77 29.18
N ALA A 75 -16.02 -3.89 29.79
CA ALA A 75 -14.68 -4.15 30.29
C ALA A 75 -13.67 -4.37 29.16
N VAL A 76 -14.09 -5.03 28.08
CA VAL A 76 -13.27 -5.21 26.87
C VAL A 76 -13.04 -3.85 26.19
N VAL A 77 -14.09 -3.06 25.99
CA VAL A 77 -14.01 -1.71 25.42
C VAL A 77 -13.22 -0.77 26.33
N ALA A 78 -13.33 -0.89 27.66
CA ALA A 78 -12.56 -0.08 28.60
C ALA A 78 -11.06 -0.42 28.53
N ARG A 79 -10.71 -1.71 28.45
CA ARG A 79 -9.31 -2.18 28.33
C ARG A 79 -8.72 -1.87 26.96
N HIS A 80 -9.53 -1.99 25.91
CA HIS A 80 -9.18 -1.70 24.53
C HIS A 80 -9.79 -0.38 24.07
N ARG A 81 -9.80 0.66 24.93
CA ARG A 81 -9.79 2.05 24.44
C ARG A 81 -8.43 2.26 23.76
N VAL A 82 -8.27 1.62 22.61
CA VAL A 82 -7.37 2.05 21.56
C VAL A 82 -7.69 3.53 21.47
N LYS A 83 -6.72 4.34 21.87
CA LYS A 83 -6.74 5.76 21.54
C LYS A 83 -6.71 5.74 20.02
N LEU A 84 -7.89 5.63 19.41
CA LEU A 84 -8.10 5.96 18.02
C LEU A 84 -7.60 7.39 17.98
N HIS A 85 -6.37 7.55 17.51
CA HIS A 85 -5.86 8.85 17.17
C HIS A 85 -6.68 9.20 15.94
N VAL A 86 -7.90 9.68 16.18
CA VAL A 86 -8.68 10.41 15.21
C VAL A 86 -7.80 11.59 14.89
N HIS A 87 -6.97 11.43 13.87
CA HIS A 87 -6.27 12.54 13.27
C HIS A 87 -7.37 13.54 12.94
N PRO A 88 -7.31 14.77 13.47
CA PRO A 88 -8.38 15.75 13.31
C PRO A 88 -8.40 16.24 11.86
N TYR A 89 -8.90 15.41 10.95
CA TYR A 89 -9.09 15.70 9.53
C TYR A 89 -10.15 16.79 9.29
N GLY A 90 -10.82 17.28 10.35
CA GLY A 90 -11.83 18.31 10.29
C GLY A 90 -11.35 19.73 10.63
N ARG A 91 -10.06 19.95 10.90
CA ARG A 91 -9.51 21.29 11.14
C ARG A 91 -8.41 21.61 10.15
N VAL A 92 -8.76 21.64 8.87
CA VAL A 92 -7.95 22.42 7.93
C VAL A 92 -8.10 23.87 8.38
N PRO A 93 -7.06 24.52 8.94
CA PRO A 93 -7.21 25.87 9.46
C PRO A 93 -7.62 26.75 8.27
N TRP A 94 -8.60 27.63 8.44
CA TRP A 94 -9.02 28.61 7.43
C TRP A 94 -7.83 29.37 6.80
N LEU A 95 -6.72 29.46 7.55
CA LEU A 95 -5.42 29.96 7.09
C LEU A 95 -4.84 29.20 5.88
N ALA A 96 -5.07 27.89 5.76
CA ALA A 96 -4.64 27.11 4.59
C ALA A 96 -5.41 27.52 3.32
N TRP A 97 -6.71 27.83 3.46
CA TRP A 97 -7.51 28.38 2.36
C TRP A 97 -7.09 29.81 2.02
N ALA A 98 -6.78 30.64 3.02
CA ALA A 98 -6.24 31.98 2.80
C ALA A 98 -4.89 31.93 2.06
N GLY A 99 -4.02 30.98 2.40
CA GLY A 99 -2.75 30.75 1.71
C GLY A 99 -2.95 30.36 0.24
N ALA A 100 -3.87 29.42 -0.04
CA ALA A 100 -4.18 29.02 -1.41
C ALA A 100 -4.72 30.19 -2.26
N ALA A 101 -5.60 31.02 -1.69
CA ALA A 101 -6.12 32.20 -2.37
C ALA A 101 -5.02 33.23 -2.67
N ALA A 102 -4.11 33.47 -1.72
CA ALA A 102 -2.99 34.40 -1.91
C ALA A 102 -2.05 33.93 -3.05
N ILE A 103 -1.76 32.63 -3.14
CA ILE A 103 -0.94 32.05 -4.21
C ILE A 103 -1.60 32.25 -5.59
N LEU A 104 -2.91 32.02 -5.70
CA LEU A 104 -3.64 32.22 -6.96
C LEU A 104 -3.62 33.69 -7.40
N VAL A 105 -3.80 34.63 -6.48
CA VAL A 105 -3.71 36.08 -6.77
C VAL A 105 -2.30 36.45 -7.21
N LEU A 106 -1.27 35.95 -6.53
CA LEU A 106 0.13 36.21 -6.88
C LEU A 106 0.46 35.65 -8.28
N ALA A 107 0.00 34.44 -8.59
CA ALA A 107 0.18 33.84 -9.92
C ALA A 107 -0.53 34.65 -11.01
N ALA A 108 -1.77 35.09 -10.77
CA ALA A 108 -2.51 35.93 -11.72
C ALA A 108 -1.83 37.27 -12.00
N LEU A 109 -1.14 37.85 -11.01
CA LEU A 109 -0.37 39.09 -11.16
C LEU A 109 0.96 38.88 -11.92
N LEU A 110 1.63 37.75 -11.71
CA LEU A 110 2.96 37.48 -12.27
C LEU A 110 2.94 36.92 -13.71
N VAL A 111 1.95 36.10 -14.06
CA VAL A 111 1.83 35.48 -15.40
C VAL A 111 1.80 36.50 -16.56
N PRO A 112 1.04 37.60 -16.53
CA PRO A 112 1.02 38.54 -17.65
C PRO A 112 2.38 39.23 -17.85
N GLN A 113 3.14 39.50 -16.79
CA GLN A 113 4.47 40.11 -16.93
C GLN A 113 5.47 39.17 -17.60
N ALA A 114 5.41 37.87 -17.29
CA ALA A 114 6.28 36.87 -17.92
C ALA A 114 6.01 36.71 -19.42
N LEU A 115 4.79 36.96 -19.88
CA LEU A 115 4.43 36.91 -21.31
C LEU A 115 4.91 38.14 -22.08
N PHE A 116 4.94 39.33 -21.46
CA PHE A 116 5.45 40.55 -22.12
C PHE A 116 6.97 40.63 -22.19
N PHE A 117 7.68 40.00 -21.24
CA PHE A 117 9.14 40.04 -21.16
C PHE A 117 9.85 38.82 -21.77
N HIS A 118 9.16 37.92 -22.48
CA HIS A 118 9.84 36.92 -23.31
C HIS A 118 10.19 37.56 -24.65
N PRO A 119 11.44 38.05 -24.88
CA PRO A 119 11.88 38.38 -26.22
C PRO A 119 11.79 37.10 -27.04
N ALA A 120 11.00 37.14 -28.11
CA ALA A 120 10.94 36.10 -29.12
C ALA A 120 12.31 36.01 -29.82
N GLY A 121 13.27 35.36 -29.16
CA GLY A 121 14.52 34.94 -29.76
C GLY A 121 14.23 33.76 -30.68
N PRO A 122 14.50 33.83 -31.99
CA PRO A 122 14.44 32.67 -32.85
C PRO A 122 15.55 31.71 -32.42
N HIS A 123 15.21 30.68 -31.65
CA HIS A 123 16.10 29.55 -31.44
C HIS A 123 16.11 28.72 -32.73
N PRO A 124 17.24 28.65 -33.47
CA PRO A 124 17.36 27.71 -34.56
C PRO A 124 17.27 26.30 -33.98
N ILE A 125 16.28 25.54 -34.44
CA ILE A 125 16.10 24.13 -34.09
C ILE A 125 17.23 23.35 -34.79
N SER A 126 18.40 23.28 -34.15
CA SER A 126 19.47 22.38 -34.56
C SER A 126 19.03 20.94 -34.31
N ARG A 127 18.41 20.36 -35.33
CA ARG A 127 18.17 18.94 -35.49
C ARG A 127 19.52 18.20 -35.55
N ALA A 128 19.99 17.63 -34.44
CA ALA A 128 20.91 16.50 -34.43
C ALA A 128 21.08 15.92 -33.01
N SER A 129 20.55 14.72 -32.76
CA SER A 129 21.35 13.51 -32.51
C SER A 129 20.53 12.44 -31.79
N ASN A 130 20.51 11.26 -32.39
CA ASN A 130 20.03 10.02 -31.78
C ASN A 130 21.02 9.64 -30.67
N GLY A 131 20.66 9.90 -29.42
CA GLY A 131 21.36 9.41 -28.23
C GLY A 131 20.41 8.61 -27.34
N PRO A 132 20.91 7.60 -26.59
CA PRO A 132 20.07 6.74 -25.76
C PRO A 132 19.38 7.53 -24.65
N ALA A 133 18.15 7.09 -24.33
CA ALA A 133 17.18 7.75 -23.46
C ALA A 133 17.78 8.41 -22.20
N PRO A 134 17.44 9.69 -21.91
CA PRO A 134 17.81 10.30 -20.65
C PRO A 134 17.05 9.61 -19.52
N MET A 135 17.80 9.02 -18.59
CA MET A 135 17.27 8.61 -17.31
C MET A 135 16.76 9.85 -16.58
N VAL A 136 15.45 9.95 -16.42
CA VAL A 136 14.80 11.00 -15.62
C VAL A 136 15.27 10.83 -14.18
N ARG A 137 16.23 11.66 -13.76
CA ARG A 137 16.54 11.87 -12.36
C ARG A 137 15.38 12.65 -11.73
N VAL A 138 14.45 11.92 -11.13
CA VAL A 138 13.52 12.46 -10.13
C VAL A 138 14.34 12.74 -8.87
N ALA A 139 15.06 13.87 -8.88
CA ALA A 139 15.76 14.38 -7.72
C ALA A 139 15.01 15.58 -7.18
N GLN A 140 14.63 15.47 -5.91
CA GLN A 140 14.42 16.60 -4.99
C GLN A 140 13.18 17.45 -5.21
N ILE A 141 12.00 16.89 -4.91
CA ILE A 141 10.91 17.71 -4.40
C ILE A 141 10.44 17.07 -3.09
N THR A 142 10.56 17.84 -2.01
CA THR A 142 10.26 17.57 -0.60
C THR A 142 11.29 16.75 0.18
N GLY A 143 11.70 17.27 1.35
CA GLY A 143 12.55 16.61 2.35
C GLY A 143 11.87 15.42 3.05
N LEU A 144 11.08 14.65 2.31
CA LEU A 144 10.68 13.31 2.70
C LEU A 144 11.92 12.43 2.53
N SER A 145 12.32 11.75 3.61
CA SER A 145 13.39 10.77 3.53
C SER A 145 13.08 9.79 2.38
N ALA A 146 14.11 9.27 1.72
CA ALA A 146 13.92 8.31 0.63
C ALA A 146 13.00 7.14 1.04
N GLN A 147 12.98 6.78 2.33
CA GLN A 147 12.07 5.81 2.93
C GLN A 147 10.60 6.25 2.92
N ALA A 148 10.31 7.51 3.26
CA ALA A 148 8.94 8.02 3.28
C ALA A 148 8.35 8.19 1.87
N ALA A 149 9.16 8.60 0.89
CA ALA A 149 8.76 8.61 -0.51
C ALA A 149 8.47 7.19 -1.03
N HIS A 150 9.24 6.20 -0.59
CA HIS A 150 9.02 4.80 -0.95
C HIS A 150 7.72 4.24 -0.35
N ALA A 151 7.40 4.59 0.90
CA ALA A 151 6.20 4.14 1.59
C ALA A 151 4.91 4.67 0.93
N LEU A 152 4.91 5.95 0.52
CA LEU A 152 3.78 6.56 -0.19
C LEU A 152 3.61 5.98 -1.60
N ALA A 153 4.71 5.69 -2.30
CA ALA A 153 4.64 5.08 -3.63
C ALA A 153 4.15 3.61 -3.60
N SER A 154 4.37 2.88 -2.51
CA SER A 154 3.82 1.52 -2.33
C SER A 154 2.35 1.49 -1.90
N ALA A 155 1.84 2.55 -1.27
CA ALA A 155 0.46 2.60 -0.80
C ALA A 155 -0.57 2.89 -1.91
N SER A 156 -0.11 3.34 -3.09
CA SER A 156 -0.99 3.73 -4.21
C SER A 156 -1.17 2.66 -5.29
N SER A 157 -0.50 1.51 -5.19
CA SER A 157 -0.79 0.38 -6.08
C SER A 157 -2.07 -0.33 -5.63
N VAL A 158 -3.10 -0.22 -6.47
CA VAL A 158 -4.38 -0.93 -6.33
C VAL A 158 -4.11 -2.43 -6.18
N GLY A 159 -4.33 -2.98 -4.98
CA GLY A 159 -4.19 -4.41 -4.67
C GLY A 159 -3.26 -4.76 -3.49
N ASP A 160 -2.48 -3.82 -2.96
CA ASP A 160 -1.65 -4.08 -1.77
C ASP A 160 -2.44 -3.81 -0.47
N ASP A 161 -2.22 -4.64 0.56
CA ASP A 161 -2.90 -4.56 1.86
C ASP A 161 -2.61 -3.19 2.53
N PRO A 162 -3.63 -2.33 2.74
CA PRO A 162 -3.44 -1.00 3.31
C PRO A 162 -2.85 -1.03 4.73
N ASN A 163 -2.95 -2.16 5.44
CA ASN A 163 -2.40 -2.31 6.79
C ASN A 163 -0.87 -2.41 6.80
N ARG A 164 -0.25 -2.81 5.67
CA ARG A 164 1.21 -2.96 5.57
C ARG A 164 1.94 -1.63 5.73
N ALA A 165 1.37 -0.54 5.21
CA ALA A 165 1.93 0.80 5.37
C ALA A 165 1.92 1.28 6.84
N ILE A 166 0.87 0.91 7.60
CA ILE A 166 0.75 1.25 9.01
C ILE A 166 1.80 0.50 9.84
N LEU A 167 2.00 -0.80 9.57
CA LEU A 167 2.99 -1.62 10.28
C LEU A 167 4.43 -1.15 10.01
N LEU A 168 4.76 -0.79 8.76
CA LEU A 168 6.07 -0.26 8.42
C LEU A 168 6.31 1.13 9.07
N GLY A 169 5.28 1.98 9.13
CA GLY A 169 5.36 3.25 9.84
C GLY A 169 5.62 3.11 11.34
N TYR A 170 5.03 2.09 11.99
CA TYR A 170 5.24 1.83 13.42
C TYR A 170 6.68 1.41 13.73
N THR A 171 7.27 0.55 12.90
CA THR A 171 8.66 0.10 13.11
C THR A 171 9.68 1.23 12.99
N ALA A 172 9.49 2.16 12.04
CA ALA A 172 10.37 3.30 11.86
C ALA A 172 10.33 4.31 13.02
N LEU A 173 9.19 4.42 13.73
CA LEU A 173 9.06 5.30 14.90
C LEU A 173 9.69 4.71 16.17
N GLN A 174 9.83 3.38 16.23
CA GLN A 174 10.41 2.70 17.40
C GLN A 174 11.94 2.84 17.47
N GLU A 175 12.61 3.04 16.34
CA GLU A 175 14.07 3.26 16.27
C GLU A 175 14.52 4.68 16.65
N HIS A 176 13.59 5.58 16.98
CA HIS A 176 13.89 6.98 17.33
C HIS A 176 13.46 7.37 18.76
N GLN A 177 13.15 6.40 19.62
CA GLN A 177 13.05 6.65 21.06
C GLN A 177 14.42 6.39 21.72
N PRO A 178 14.99 7.39 22.43
CA PRO A 178 16.30 7.29 23.06
C PRO A 178 16.32 6.35 24.27
#